data_AF-A0A0A8YSM8-F1
#
_entry.id   AF-A0A0A8YSM8-F1
#
_cell.length_a   1.000
_cell.length_b   1.000
_cell.length_c   1.000
_cell.angle_alpha   90.00
_cell.angle_beta   90.00
_cell.angle_gamma   90.00
#
_symmetry.space_group_name_H-M   'P 1'
#
loop_
_entity.id
_entity.type
_entity.pdbx_description
1 polymer ?
#
loop_
_entity_poly.entity_id
_entity_poly.type
_entity_poly.pdbx_seq_one_letter_code
_entity_poly.pdbx_strand_id
1 'polypeptide(L)' 'MNQFSMIEDHRGDIPQVFDAENELLTEEFSEKEVHDAIFQTEHNKAPGPDGFQAEFYQVF' A
#
# COMPACT_ATOMS: atom_id res chain seq x y z
N MET A 1 -37.43 -18.79 -12.26
CA MET A 1 -36.46 -17.79 -12.76
C MET A 1 -35.87 -17.12 -11.53
N ASN A 2 -34.61 -17.37 -11.18
CA ASN A 2 -33.99 -16.68 -10.05
C ASN A 2 -33.43 -15.35 -10.53
N GLN A 3 -33.98 -14.27 -9.97
CA GLN A 3 -33.49 -12.92 -10.19
C GLN A 3 -32.35 -12.68 -9.20
N PHE A 4 -31.12 -12.92 -9.64
CA PHE A 4 -29.95 -12.50 -8.87
C PHE A 4 -29.75 -11.00 -9.11
N SER A 5 -29.86 -10.21 -8.04
CA SER A 5 -29.60 -8.76 -8.05
C SER A 5 -28.35 -8.51 -7.22
N MET A 6 -27.36 -7.83 -7.80
CA MET A 6 -26.24 -7.27 -7.05
C MET A 6 -26.76 -6.04 -6.31
N ILE A 7 -26.52 -5.94 -5.01
CA ILE A 7 -26.87 -4.77 -4.21
C ILE A 7 -25.57 -4.05 -3.89
N GLU A 8 -25.21 -3.09 -4.74
CA GLU A 8 -23.91 -2.39 -4.72
C GLU A 8 -23.68 -1.51 -3.48
N ASP A 9 -24.77 -1.21 -2.76
CA ASP A 9 -24.79 -0.35 -1.57
C ASP A 9 -24.68 -1.12 -0.24
N HIS A 10 -24.65 -2.45 -0.27
CA HIS A 10 -24.41 -3.26 0.94
C HIS A 10 -22.92 -3.25 1.29
N ARG A 11 -22.50 -2.21 2.03
CA ARG A 11 -21.11 -2.06 2.51
C ARG A 11 -20.99 -1.88 4.02
N GLY A 12 -22.11 -1.93 4.76
CA GLY A 12 -22.15 -1.63 6.19
C GLY A 12 -21.44 -2.66 7.09
N ASP A 13 -21.14 -3.84 6.57
CA ASP A 13 -20.35 -4.89 7.20
C ASP A 13 -18.83 -4.75 6.93
N ILE A 14 -18.45 -3.89 5.98
CA ILE A 14 -17.06 -3.60 5.62
C ILE A 14 -16.66 -2.26 6.28
N PRO A 15 -15.58 -2.21 7.07
CA PRO A 15 -15.05 -0.94 7.56
C PRO A 15 -14.78 0.01 6.39
N GLN A 16 -15.42 1.17 6.40
CA GLN A 16 -15.20 2.21 5.41
C GLN A 16 -14.08 3.12 5.88
N VAL A 17 -13.21 3.52 4.95
CA VAL A 17 -12.23 4.58 5.22
C VAL A 17 -12.98 5.91 5.37
N PHE A 18 -12.51 6.77 6.28
CA PHE A 18 -13.03 8.12 6.39
C PHE A 18 -12.51 8.98 5.23
N ASP A 19 -13.23 10.06 4.89
CA ASP A 19 -12.83 10.96 3.80
C ASP A 19 -11.39 11.47 3.96
N ALA A 20 -10.99 11.83 5.19
CA ALA A 20 -9.64 12.27 5.50
C ALA A 20 -8.57 11.17 5.33
N GLU A 21 -8.91 9.90 5.62
CA GLU A 21 -8.01 8.78 5.37
C GLU A 21 -7.87 8.53 3.86
N ASN A 22 -8.97 8.66 3.12
CA ASN A 22 -8.96 8.51 1.67
C ASN A 22 -8.15 9.62 0.99
N GLU A 23 -8.26 10.86 1.46
CA GLU A 23 -7.41 11.97 1.02
C GLU A 23 -5.94 11.65 1.25
N LEU A 24 -5.57 11.22 2.46
CA LEU A 24 -4.19 10.83 2.78
C LEU A 24 -3.68 9.66 1.92
N LEU A 25 -4.49 8.61 1.72
CA LEU A 25 -4.10 7.41 0.97
C LEU A 25 -3.98 7.66 -0.54
N THR A 26 -4.56 8.74 -1.05
CA THR A 26 -4.53 9.13 -2.47
C THR A 26 -3.59 10.29 -2.75
N GLU A 27 -2.92 10.82 -1.72
CA GLU A 27 -1.92 11.86 -1.86
C GLU A 27 -0.64 11.33 -2.55
N GLU A 28 0.04 12.21 -3.28
CA GLU A 28 1.36 11.92 -3.82
C GLU A 28 2.38 11.79 -2.69
N PHE A 29 3.24 10.78 -2.75
CA PHE A 29 4.30 10.62 -1.77
C PHE A 29 5.38 11.69 -1.94
N SER A 30 5.95 12.11 -0.82
CA SER A 30 7.13 12.96 -0.80
C SER A 30 8.42 12.13 -0.98
N GLU A 31 9.48 12.78 -1.46
CA GLU A 31 10.80 12.17 -1.55
C GLU A 31 11.30 11.68 -0.18
N LYS A 32 10.99 12.43 0.89
CA LYS A 32 11.33 12.05 2.26
C LYS A 32 10.64 10.75 2.67
N GLU A 33 9.38 10.55 2.35
CA GLU A 33 8.66 9.32 2.70
C GLU A 33 9.24 8.12 1.96
N VAL A 34 9.59 8.28 0.67
CA VAL A 34 10.25 7.23 -0.10
C VAL A 34 11.61 6.89 0.50
N HIS A 35 12.41 7.90 0.85
CA HIS A 35 13.69 7.72 1.52
C HIS A 35 13.53 6.96 2.84
N ASP A 36 12.67 7.46 3.74
CA ASP A 36 12.44 6.85 5.05
C ASP A 36 11.93 5.40 4.91
N ALA A 37 11.06 5.11 3.95
CA ALA A 37 10.53 3.77 3.70
C ALA A 37 11.64 2.79 3.26
N ILE A 38 12.51 3.22 2.34
CA ILE A 38 13.64 2.41 1.86
C ILE A 38 14.60 2.08 3.01
N PHE A 39 14.91 3.05 3.87
CA PHE A 39 15.84 2.87 4.99
C PHE A 39 15.25 2.11 6.19
N GLN A 40 13.92 2.04 6.30
CA GLN A 40 13.24 1.17 7.28
C GLN A 40 13.25 -0.31 6.87
N THR A 41 13.51 -0.62 5.60
CA THR A 41 13.52 -2.00 5.10
C THR A 41 14.64 -2.82 5.76
N GLU A 42 14.30 -4.04 6.23
CA GLU A 42 15.28 -4.94 6.84
C GLU A 42 16.33 -5.43 5.83
N HIS A 43 17.61 -5.23 6.18
CA HIS A 43 18.79 -5.58 5.37
C HIS A 43 19.00 -7.10 5.19
N ASN A 44 18.51 -7.92 6.12
CA ASN A 44 18.80 -9.35 6.16
C ASN A 44 17.77 -10.22 5.40
N LYS A 45 16.91 -9.61 4.58
CA LYS A 45 15.93 -10.37 3.78
C LYS A 45 16.58 -10.93 2.52
N ALA A 46 16.16 -12.14 2.14
CA ALA A 46 16.56 -12.75 0.89
C ALA A 46 16.12 -11.87 -0.29
N PRO A 47 16.91 -11.79 -1.38
CA PRO A 47 16.53 -11.07 -2.57
C PRO A 47 15.18 -11.53 -3.12
N GLY A 48 14.44 -10.60 -3.72
CA GLY A 48 13.23 -10.93 -4.46
C GLY A 48 13.54 -11.70 -5.76
N PRO A 49 12.52 -11.98 -6.57
CA PRO A 49 12.69 -12.56 -7.91
C PRO A 49 13.58 -11.72 -8.85
N ASP A 50 13.79 -10.45 -8.51
CA ASP A 50 14.68 -9.51 -9.20
C ASP A 50 16.17 -9.71 -8.85
N GLY A 51 16.48 -10.43 -7.78
CA GLY A 51 17.84 -10.75 -7.36
C GLY A 51 18.61 -9.62 -6.68
N PHE A 52 17.98 -8.46 -6.44
CA PHE A 52 18.62 -7.34 -5.73
C PHE A 52 18.40 -7.45 -4.21
N GLN A 53 19.43 -7.07 -3.45
CA GLN A 53 19.35 -6.96 -2.00
C GLN A 53 18.82 -5.57 -1.60
N ALA A 54 18.22 -5.43 -0.42
CA ALA A 54 17.64 -4.16 0.04
C ALA A 54 18.69 -3.02 0.06
N GLU A 55 19.93 -3.36 0.38
CA GLU A 55 21.08 -2.47 0.44
C GLU A 55 21.37 -1.77 -0.89
N PHE A 56 20.97 -2.36 -2.02
CA PHE A 56 21.13 -1.74 -3.34
C PHE A 56 20.36 -0.42 -3.44
N TYR A 57 19.23 -0.31 -2.74
CA TYR A 57 18.37 0.88 -2.76
C TYR A 57 18.67 1.85 -1.61
N GLN A 58 19.38 1.42 -0.57
CA GLN A 58 19.73 2.21 0.63
C GLN A 58 21.05 3.00 0.48
N VAL A 59 21.47 3.33 -0.74
CA VAL A 59 22.81 3.91 -1.03
C VAL A 59 22.81 5.45 -1.03
N PHE A 60 21.76 6.12 -0.53
CA PHE A 60 21.66 7.60 -0.54
C PHE A 60 21.35 8.22 0.82
#